data_AF-A0A3D0QJN4-F1
#
_entry.id   AF-A0A3D0QJN4-F1
#
_cell.length_a   1.000
_cell.length_b   1.000
_cell.length_c   1.000
_cell.angle_alpha   90.00
_cell.angle_beta   90.00
_cell.angle_gamma   90.00
#
_symmetry.space_group_name_H-M   'P 1'
#
loop_
_entity.id
_entity.type
_entity.pdbx_description
1 polymer ?
#
loop_
_entity_poly.entity_id
_entity_poly.type
_entity_poly.pdbx_seq_one_letter_code
_entity_poly.pdbx_strand_id
1 'polypeptide(L)'
;DQALEQMEGGGGMMAAIGIVFGSLTLAVVFFVTALFFWLIGKFALKAEGGYGKYLELWGASQWISVLGGIITLLMIVSMNSVHAAPNGALAVLQNFNRLDTTHRILSSLNIFTIWQMVVVGIGLSKFAGKPSGTGIGAAMGLWVAWVLVSVFALAGLGM
;
A
#
# COMPACT_ATOMS: atom_id res chain seq x y z
N ASP A 1 -0.83 18.25 -39.00
CA ASP A 1 -0.32 16.87 -39.13
C ASP A 1 1.01 16.65 -38.43
N GLN A 2 2.11 17.35 -38.76
CA GLN A 2 3.39 17.18 -38.04
C GLN A 2 3.35 17.49 -36.52
N ALA A 3 2.51 18.43 -36.07
CA ALA A 3 2.33 18.70 -34.64
C ALA A 3 1.59 17.58 -33.90
N LEU A 4 0.72 16.83 -34.59
CA LEU A 4 0.01 15.67 -34.04
C LEU A 4 0.93 14.45 -33.95
N GLU A 5 1.74 14.19 -34.98
CA GLU A 5 2.76 13.12 -34.95
C GLU A 5 3.85 13.37 -33.90
N GLN A 6 4.22 14.63 -33.66
CA GLN A 6 5.19 15.00 -32.63
C GLN A 6 4.59 14.89 -31.21
N MET A 7 3.29 15.14 -31.06
CA MET A 7 2.54 14.88 -29.82
C MET A 7 2.34 13.37 -29.57
N GLU A 8 2.13 12.57 -30.61
CA GLU A 8 1.97 11.11 -30.53
C GLU A 8 3.30 10.40 -30.22
N GLY A 9 4.41 10.81 -30.86
CA GLY A 9 5.74 10.27 -30.60
C GLY A 9 6.31 10.68 -29.23
N GLY A 10 6.09 11.92 -28.81
CA GLY A 10 6.51 12.43 -27.50
C GLY A 10 5.63 11.91 -26.34
N GLY A 11 4.32 11.80 -26.57
CA GLY A 11 3.36 11.27 -25.59
C GLY A 11 3.54 9.78 -25.31
N GLY A 12 3.77 8.97 -26.35
CA GLY A 12 4.03 7.54 -26.20
C GLY A 12 5.33 7.24 -25.44
N MET A 13 6.41 7.97 -25.74
CA MET A 13 7.69 7.85 -25.04
C MET A 13 7.57 8.26 -23.57
N MET A 14 6.88 9.36 -23.28
CA MET A 14 6.65 9.80 -21.90
C MET A 14 5.77 8.82 -21.11
N ALA A 15 4.76 8.22 -21.73
CA ALA A 15 3.96 7.17 -21.11
C ALA A 15 4.79 5.91 -20.82
N ALA A 16 5.64 5.49 -21.76
CA ALA A 16 6.54 4.35 -21.56
C ALA A 16 7.54 4.59 -20.42
N ILE A 17 8.15 5.78 -20.37
CA ILE A 17 9.01 6.21 -19.27
C ILE A 17 8.22 6.17 -17.95
N GLY A 18 7.01 6.73 -17.91
CA GLY A 18 6.15 6.73 -16.73
C GLY A 18 5.84 5.32 -16.21
N ILE A 19 5.52 4.37 -17.11
CA ILE A 19 5.26 2.97 -16.73
C ILE A 19 6.52 2.32 -16.16
N VAL A 20 7.68 2.51 -16.78
CA VAL A 20 8.95 1.93 -16.32
C VAL A 20 9.32 2.46 -14.94
N PHE A 21 9.31 3.79 -14.76
CA PHE A 21 9.63 4.41 -13.48
C PHE A 21 8.61 4.09 -12.39
N GLY A 22 7.32 4.02 -12.72
CA GLY A 22 6.27 3.60 -11.80
C GLY A 22 6.48 2.16 -11.32
N SER A 23 6.77 1.25 -12.24
CA SER A 23 7.05 -0.16 -11.93
C SER A 23 8.29 -0.32 -11.06
N LEU A 24 9.36 0.43 -11.37
CA LEU A 24 10.57 0.43 -10.56
C LEU A 24 10.32 0.95 -9.14
N THR A 25 9.52 2.02 -9.01
CA THR A 25 9.15 2.59 -7.71
C THR A 25 8.37 1.57 -6.88
N LEU A 26 7.42 0.86 -7.47
CA LEU A 26 6.68 -0.21 -6.79
C LEU A 26 7.60 -1.34 -6.32
N ALA A 27 8.56 -1.75 -7.16
CA ALA A 27 9.55 -2.76 -6.78
C ALA A 27 10.40 -2.29 -5.60
N VAL A 28 10.93 -1.06 -5.63
CA VAL A 28 11.71 -0.48 -4.53
C VAL A 28 10.90 -0.43 -3.25
N VAL A 29 9.66 0.09 -3.30
CA VAL A 29 8.77 0.16 -2.13
C VAL A 29 8.49 -1.22 -1.57
N PHE A 30 8.34 -2.25 -2.40
CA PHE A 30 8.15 -3.62 -1.97
C PHE A 30 9.32 -4.13 -1.11
N PHE A 31 10.57 -4.00 -1.58
CA PHE A 31 11.75 -4.43 -0.83
C PHE A 31 11.99 -3.58 0.42
N VAL A 32 11.77 -2.27 0.33
CA VAL A 32 11.89 -1.34 1.47
C VAL A 32 10.85 -1.63 2.55
N THR A 33 9.63 -2.01 2.17
CA THR A 33 8.58 -2.37 3.14
C THR A 33 8.96 -3.64 3.91
N ALA A 34 9.46 -4.66 3.21
CA ALA A 34 10.01 -5.85 3.85
C ALA A 34 11.18 -5.49 4.80
N LEU A 35 11.98 -4.47 4.46
CA LEU A 35 13.10 -4.03 5.28
C LEU A 35 12.59 -3.43 6.59
N PHE A 36 11.56 -2.59 6.56
CA PHE A 36 10.94 -2.06 7.78
C PHE A 36 10.38 -3.17 8.68
N PHE A 37 9.72 -4.19 8.11
CA PHE A 37 9.25 -5.33 8.89
C PHE A 37 10.40 -6.13 9.51
N TRP A 38 11.50 -6.33 8.77
CA TRP A 38 12.70 -6.95 9.30
C TRP A 38 13.33 -6.13 10.44
N LEU A 39 13.44 -4.81 10.28
CA LEU A 39 13.97 -3.91 11.31
C LEU A 39 13.13 -3.96 12.59
N ILE A 40 11.81 -3.92 12.49
CA ILE A 40 10.90 -4.07 13.64
C ILE A 40 11.06 -5.46 14.26
N GLY A 41 11.11 -6.51 13.43
CA GLY A 41 11.34 -7.88 13.90
C GLY A 41 12.63 -7.99 14.71
N LYS A 42 13.73 -7.44 14.19
CA LYS A 42 15.06 -7.50 14.80
C LYS A 42 15.17 -6.64 16.06
N PHE A 43 14.74 -5.39 16.01
CA PHE A 43 14.98 -4.43 17.10
C PHE A 43 13.86 -4.38 18.13
N ALA A 44 12.59 -4.40 17.71
CA ALA A 44 11.46 -4.31 18.63
C ALA A 44 11.04 -5.70 19.16
N LEU A 45 10.96 -6.69 18.27
CA LEU A 45 10.50 -8.04 18.65
C LEU A 45 11.63 -8.98 19.05
N LYS A 46 12.90 -8.59 18.82
CA LYS A 46 14.10 -9.41 19.09
C LYS A 46 14.02 -10.80 18.44
N ALA A 47 13.40 -10.87 17.27
CA ALA A 47 13.23 -12.09 16.51
C ALA A 47 14.53 -12.49 15.80
N GLU A 48 14.80 -13.79 15.73
CA GLU A 48 15.90 -14.34 14.97
C GLU A 48 15.47 -14.59 13.52
N GLY A 49 16.21 -14.01 12.57
CA GLY A 49 15.91 -14.18 11.16
C GLY A 49 16.62 -13.16 10.27
N GLY A 50 17.15 -13.64 9.15
CA GLY A 50 17.67 -12.78 8.08
C GLY A 50 16.53 -12.07 7.33
N TYR A 51 16.88 -11.01 6.61
CA TYR A 51 15.96 -10.22 5.78
C TYR A 51 15.11 -11.07 4.83
N GLY A 52 15.69 -12.10 4.21
CA GLY A 52 15.00 -12.99 3.26
C GLY A 52 13.72 -13.61 3.82
N LYS A 53 13.71 -14.01 5.09
CA LYS A 53 12.54 -14.60 5.75
C LYS A 53 11.37 -13.61 5.90
N TYR A 54 11.68 -12.33 6.08
CA TYR A 54 10.69 -11.27 6.16
C TYR A 54 10.21 -10.84 4.78
N LEU A 55 11.10 -10.86 3.80
CA LEU A 55 10.76 -10.65 2.40
C LEU A 55 9.78 -11.72 1.89
N GLU A 56 10.01 -12.99 2.24
CA GLU A 56 9.08 -14.09 1.94
C GLU A 56 7.70 -13.87 2.58
N LEU A 57 7.68 -13.51 3.88
CA LEU A 57 6.43 -13.19 4.58
C LEU A 57 5.68 -12.03 3.92
N TRP A 58 6.38 -10.94 3.61
CA TRP A 58 5.80 -9.77 2.96
C TRP A 58 5.29 -10.09 1.54
N GLY A 59 6.08 -10.83 0.76
CA GLY A 59 5.73 -11.30 -0.58
C GLY A 59 4.51 -12.20 -0.57
N ALA A 60 4.46 -13.19 0.32
CA ALA A 60 3.30 -14.07 0.46
C ALA A 60 2.03 -13.29 0.85
N SER A 61 2.16 -12.25 1.68
CA SER A 61 1.02 -11.41 2.06
C SER A 61 0.44 -10.59 0.90
N GLN A 62 1.21 -10.33 -0.18
CA GLN A 62 0.72 -9.53 -1.32
C GLN A 62 -0.43 -10.18 -2.05
N TRP A 63 -0.60 -11.51 -1.95
CA TRP A 63 -1.76 -12.18 -2.53
C TRP A 63 -3.08 -11.64 -1.98
N ILE A 64 -3.09 -11.16 -0.73
CA ILE A 64 -4.25 -10.48 -0.14
C ILE A 64 -4.48 -9.13 -0.84
N SER A 65 -3.42 -8.38 -1.13
CA SER A 65 -3.50 -7.11 -1.85
C SER A 65 -3.96 -7.30 -3.30
N VAL A 66 -3.50 -8.35 -3.98
CA VAL A 66 -3.97 -8.73 -5.33
C VAL A 66 -5.47 -9.00 -5.31
N LEU A 67 -5.96 -9.78 -4.35
CA LEU A 67 -7.38 -10.02 -4.17
C LEU A 67 -8.15 -8.70 -3.93
N GLY A 68 -7.64 -7.84 -3.05
CA GLY A 68 -8.24 -6.52 -2.81
C GLY A 68 -8.27 -5.63 -4.06
N GLY A 69 -7.25 -5.72 -4.92
CA GLY A 69 -7.19 -5.03 -6.21
C GLY A 69 -8.28 -5.50 -7.18
N ILE A 70 -8.51 -6.82 -7.26
CA ILE A 70 -9.60 -7.39 -8.08
C ILE A 70 -10.95 -6.87 -7.61
N ILE A 71 -11.22 -6.90 -6.30
CA ILE A 71 -12.47 -6.38 -5.74
C ILE A 71 -12.62 -4.88 -6.00
N THR A 72 -11.54 -4.11 -5.86
CA THR A 72 -11.54 -2.67 -6.16
C THR A 72 -11.90 -2.42 -7.62
N LEU A 73 -11.32 -3.17 -8.56
CA LEU A 73 -11.66 -3.06 -9.98
C LEU A 73 -13.15 -3.33 -10.25
N LEU A 74 -13.71 -4.38 -9.63
CA LEU A 74 -15.14 -4.70 -9.76
C LEU A 74 -16.02 -3.57 -9.21
N MET A 75 -15.63 -2.98 -8.08
CA MET A 75 -16.36 -1.84 -7.49
C MET A 75 -16.30 -0.60 -8.37
N ILE A 76 -15.15 -0.28 -8.96
CA ILE A 76 -15.00 0.86 -9.88
C ILE A 76 -15.98 0.72 -11.06
N VAL A 77 -16.02 -0.46 -11.68
CA VAL A 77 -16.89 -0.74 -12.83
C VAL A 77 -18.37 -0.74 -12.39
N SER A 78 -18.70 -1.40 -11.29
CA SER A 78 -20.08 -1.54 -10.81
C SER A 78 -20.69 -0.21 -10.33
N MET A 79 -19.88 0.68 -9.77
CA MET A 79 -20.33 1.94 -9.17
C MET A 79 -20.06 3.15 -10.08
N ASN A 80 -19.49 2.92 -11.28
CA ASN A 80 -19.08 3.94 -12.23
C ASN A 80 -18.28 5.10 -11.58
N SER A 81 -17.37 4.75 -10.67
CA SER A 81 -16.56 5.73 -9.93
C SER A 81 -15.15 5.21 -9.72
N VAL A 82 -14.16 5.97 -10.18
CA VAL A 82 -12.72 5.67 -10.03
C VAL A 82 -12.24 5.72 -8.58
N HIS A 83 -13.07 6.22 -7.66
CA HIS A 83 -12.76 6.29 -6.23
C HIS A 83 -13.39 5.13 -5.43
N ALA A 84 -14.20 4.29 -6.07
CA ALA A 84 -14.82 3.16 -5.41
C ALA A 84 -13.78 2.09 -5.05
N ALA A 85 -13.67 1.77 -3.77
CA ALA A 85 -12.75 0.77 -3.25
C ALA A 85 -13.32 0.21 -1.94
N PRO A 86 -12.89 -0.99 -1.49
CA PRO A 86 -13.37 -1.61 -0.26
C PRO A 86 -12.71 -0.97 0.99
N ASN A 87 -12.95 0.33 1.17
CA ASN A 87 -12.41 1.15 2.25
C ASN A 87 -13.47 2.10 2.83
N GLY A 88 -13.11 2.80 3.91
CA GLY A 88 -13.99 3.76 4.58
C GLY A 88 -14.46 4.92 3.70
N ALA A 89 -13.80 5.22 2.58
CA ALA A 89 -14.18 6.34 1.72
C ALA A 89 -15.50 6.12 0.97
N LEU A 90 -16.05 4.90 0.98
CA LEU A 90 -17.39 4.63 0.48
C LEU A 90 -18.47 5.48 1.15
N ALA A 91 -18.29 5.85 2.42
CA ALA A 91 -19.21 6.72 3.14
C ALA A 91 -19.29 8.15 2.58
N VAL A 92 -18.28 8.57 1.81
CA VAL A 92 -18.16 9.93 1.23
C VAL A 92 -18.00 9.88 -0.29
N LEU A 93 -18.34 8.76 -0.93
CA LEU A 93 -18.03 8.50 -2.33
C LEU A 93 -18.59 9.57 -3.29
N GLN A 94 -19.80 10.07 -3.04
CA GLN A 94 -20.46 11.05 -3.91
C GLN A 94 -19.77 12.42 -3.91
N ASN A 95 -19.12 12.79 -2.80
CA ASN A 95 -18.47 14.09 -2.61
C ASN A 95 -16.98 13.91 -2.30
N PHE A 96 -16.37 12.85 -2.83
CA PHE A 96 -14.98 12.52 -2.51
C PHE A 96 -14.06 13.66 -2.95
N ASN A 97 -13.24 14.12 -2.02
CA ASN A 97 -12.29 15.21 -2.21
C ASN A 97 -10.90 14.75 -1.78
N ARG A 98 -9.96 14.69 -2.73
CA ARG A 98 -8.58 14.27 -2.49
C ARG A 98 -7.77 15.24 -1.65
N LEU A 99 -8.22 16.48 -1.48
CA LEU A 99 -7.58 17.47 -0.62
C LEU A 99 -8.11 17.43 0.81
N ASP A 100 -9.25 16.77 1.03
CA ASP A 100 -9.83 16.64 2.36
C ASP A 100 -9.10 15.53 3.15
N THR A 101 -8.49 15.92 4.27
CA THR A 101 -7.76 15.02 5.16
C THR A 101 -8.62 13.85 5.65
N THR A 102 -9.89 14.09 5.96
CA THR A 102 -10.83 13.06 6.44
C THR A 102 -11.09 12.03 5.36
N HIS A 103 -11.35 12.47 4.12
CA HIS A 103 -11.57 11.57 3.00
C HIS A 103 -10.34 10.71 2.70
N ARG A 104 -9.14 11.26 2.85
CA ARG A 104 -7.89 10.52 2.67
C ARG A 104 -7.66 9.50 3.77
N ILE A 105 -7.92 9.84 5.02
CA ILE A 105 -7.89 8.88 6.14
C ILE A 105 -8.87 7.75 5.86
N LEU A 106 -10.12 8.06 5.52
CA LEU A 106 -11.13 7.05 5.16
C LEU A 106 -10.69 6.16 4.00
N SER A 107 -10.01 6.71 3.00
CA SER A 107 -9.49 5.94 1.86
C SER A 107 -8.38 4.95 2.26
N SER A 108 -7.62 5.26 3.31
CA SER A 108 -6.58 4.38 3.84
C SER A 108 -7.15 3.19 4.61
N LEU A 109 -8.36 3.31 5.18
CA LEU A 109 -9.03 2.27 5.97
C LEU A 109 -9.60 1.16 5.08
N ASN A 110 -8.73 0.44 4.40
CA ASN A 110 -9.09 -0.65 3.48
C ASN A 110 -9.11 -2.00 4.20
N ILE A 111 -10.19 -2.77 4.00
CA ILE A 111 -10.37 -4.06 4.68
C ILE A 111 -9.29 -5.09 4.33
N PHE A 112 -8.83 -5.12 3.07
CA PHE A 112 -7.78 -6.04 2.62
C PHE A 112 -6.41 -5.64 3.16
N THR A 113 -6.14 -4.35 3.29
CA THR A 113 -4.91 -3.87 3.92
C THR A 113 -4.87 -4.23 5.39
N ILE A 114 -5.97 -4.04 6.12
CA ILE A 114 -6.07 -4.43 7.53
C ILE A 114 -5.87 -5.95 7.67
N TRP A 115 -6.54 -6.75 6.84
CA TRP A 115 -6.36 -8.20 6.82
C TRP A 115 -4.90 -8.60 6.53
N GLN A 116 -4.26 -7.96 5.55
CA GLN A 116 -2.85 -8.19 5.24
C GLN A 116 -1.95 -7.88 6.45
N MET A 117 -2.16 -6.75 7.14
CA MET A 117 -1.37 -6.38 8.32
C MET A 117 -1.55 -7.39 9.46
N VAL A 118 -2.76 -7.94 9.64
CA VAL A 118 -3.00 -9.02 10.60
C VAL A 118 -2.20 -10.27 10.24
N VAL A 119 -2.22 -10.70 8.98
CA VAL A 119 -1.47 -11.88 8.50
C VAL A 119 0.04 -11.68 8.65
N VAL A 120 0.56 -10.52 8.26
CA VAL A 120 1.98 -10.16 8.46
C VAL A 120 2.31 -10.17 9.95
N GLY A 121 1.48 -9.57 10.80
CA GLY A 121 1.68 -9.53 12.24
C GLY A 121 1.71 -10.90 12.92
N ILE A 122 0.87 -11.84 12.45
CA ILE A 122 0.92 -13.24 12.90
C ILE A 122 2.27 -13.87 12.50
N GLY A 123 2.73 -13.64 11.26
CA GLY A 123 4.04 -14.10 10.80
C GLY A 123 5.21 -13.55 11.63
N LEU A 124 5.19 -12.23 11.91
CA LEU A 124 6.18 -11.58 12.77
C LEU A 124 6.20 -12.19 14.17
N SER A 125 5.03 -12.46 14.75
CA SER A 125 4.91 -13.07 16.08
C SER A 125 5.50 -14.48 16.11
N LYS A 126 5.23 -15.28 15.06
CA LYS A 126 5.81 -16.62 14.91
C LYS A 126 7.33 -16.58 14.78
N PHE A 127 7.88 -15.60 14.05
CA PHE A 127 9.33 -15.45 13.93
C PHE A 127 9.99 -15.03 15.24
N ALA A 128 9.27 -14.26 16.06
CA ALA A 128 9.73 -13.78 17.36
C ALA A 128 9.49 -14.77 18.53
N GLY A 129 8.75 -15.86 18.32
CA GLY A 129 8.30 -16.73 19.40
C GLY A 129 7.39 -16.02 20.42
N LYS A 130 6.63 -15.00 20.00
CA LYS A 130 5.78 -14.16 20.86
C LYS A 130 4.30 -14.40 20.58
N PRO A 131 3.38 -14.00 21.51
CA PRO A 131 1.95 -14.05 21.26
C PRO A 131 1.56 -13.23 20.02
N SER A 132 0.60 -13.73 19.23
CA SER A 132 0.15 -13.12 17.97
C SER A 132 -0.20 -11.64 18.09
N GLY A 133 -0.78 -11.22 19.21
CA GLY A 133 -1.12 -9.81 19.46
C GLY A 133 0.08 -8.87 19.41
N THR A 134 1.27 -9.34 19.76
CA THR A 134 2.48 -8.51 19.76
C THR A 134 2.92 -8.14 18.34
N GLY A 135 2.98 -9.12 17.44
CA GLY A 135 3.35 -8.84 16.05
C GLY A 135 2.22 -8.19 15.25
N ILE A 136 0.95 -8.49 15.54
CA ILE A 136 -0.18 -7.75 14.98
C ILE A 136 -0.10 -6.28 15.39
N GLY A 137 0.11 -5.99 16.68
CA GLY A 137 0.31 -4.62 17.16
C GLY A 137 1.48 -3.92 16.47
N ALA A 138 2.59 -4.62 16.26
CA ALA A 138 3.76 -4.07 15.56
C ALA A 138 3.47 -3.77 14.07
N ALA A 139 2.82 -4.68 13.35
CA ALA A 139 2.46 -4.49 11.94
C ALA A 139 1.43 -3.37 11.76
N MET A 140 0.38 -3.36 12.60
CA MET A 140 -0.62 -2.30 12.60
C MET A 140 -0.03 -0.95 12.99
N GLY A 141 0.88 -0.90 13.97
CA GLY A 141 1.57 0.32 14.37
C GLY A 141 2.40 0.92 13.24
N LEU A 142 3.15 0.08 12.51
CA LEU A 142 3.90 0.52 11.33
C LEU A 142 2.96 1.04 10.24
N TRP A 143 1.85 0.34 9.98
CA TRP A 143 0.87 0.79 8.99
C TRP A 143 0.21 2.11 9.38
N VAL A 144 -0.19 2.31 10.64
CA VAL A 144 -0.73 3.59 11.14
C VAL A 144 0.29 4.71 10.98
N ALA A 145 1.57 4.46 11.33
CA ALA A 145 2.63 5.44 11.12
C ALA A 145 2.78 5.83 9.64
N TRP A 146 2.69 4.85 8.73
CA TRP A 146 2.69 5.10 7.29
C TRP A 146 1.47 5.90 6.82
N VAL A 147 0.27 5.59 7.32
CA VAL A 147 -0.95 6.36 7.02
C VAL A 147 -0.78 7.82 7.46
N LEU A 148 -0.26 8.06 8.66
CA LEU A 148 -0.05 9.42 9.15
C LEU A 148 0.98 10.18 8.29
N VAL A 149 2.10 9.55 7.92
CA VAL A 149 3.10 10.17 7.04
C VAL A 149 2.49 10.47 5.66
N SER A 150 1.78 9.53 5.06
CA SER A 150 1.17 9.72 3.74
C SER A 150 0.07 10.80 3.74
N VAL A 151 -0.77 10.82 4.77
CA VAL A 151 -1.83 11.83 4.90
C VAL A 151 -1.27 13.21 5.22
N PHE A 152 -0.31 13.36 6.12
CA PHE A 152 0.10 14.69 6.57
C PHE A 152 1.36 15.23 5.90
N ALA A 153 2.36 14.38 5.62
CA ALA A 153 3.64 14.83 5.06
C ALA A 153 3.63 14.86 3.52
N LEU A 154 3.08 13.84 2.87
CA LEU A 154 3.09 13.76 1.40
C LEU A 154 2.07 14.71 0.75
N ALA A 155 0.98 15.04 1.45
CA ALA A 155 -0.02 16.00 1.00
C ALA A 155 0.52 17.42 0.83
N GLY A 156 1.42 17.82 1.75
CA GLY A 156 2.07 19.13 1.71
C GLY A 156 3.00 19.29 0.51
N LEU A 157 3.36 18.19 -0.15
CA LEU A 157 4.18 18.18 -1.37
C LEU A 157 3.34 18.23 -2.65
N GLY A 158 2.00 18.36 -2.54
CA GLY A 158 1.10 18.37 -3.69
C GLY A 158 0.94 17.01 -4.38
N MET A 159 1.28 15.92 -3.67
CA MET A 159 1.14 14.52 -4.12
C MET A 159 -0.08 13.84 -3.49
#